data_AF-A0ABD5DVG3-F1
#
_entry.id   AF-A0ABD5DVG3-F1
#
_cell.length_a   1.000
_cell.length_b   1.000
_cell.length_c   1.000
_cell.angle_alpha   90.00
_cell.angle_beta   90.00
_cell.angle_gamma   90.00
#
_symmetry.space_group_name_H-M   'P 1'
#
loop_
_entity.id
_entity.type
_entity.pdbx_description
1 polymer ?
#
loop_
_entity_poly.entity_id
_entity_poly.type
_entity_poly.pdbx_seq_one_letter_code
_entity_poly.pdbx_strand_id
1 'polypeptide(L)'
;IIGTIVVAILMFGMHLAGALGRAVIPDLTVPDLVIPTLMVKVLPPFAAGIFLAAPMAAIMSTINAQLLQSSATIIKDLYLNWRPDQATNEKRLKRMSAGITLLLGVLLLLAAWRPPEMII
;
A
#
# COMPACT_ATOMS: atom_id res chain seq x y z
N ILE A 1 -8.12 -5.21 25.66
CA ILE A 1 -6.99 -4.93 26.59
C ILE A 1 -5.66 -5.03 25.85
N ILE A 2 -5.23 -6.21 25.38
CA ILE A 2 -3.93 -6.36 24.67
C ILE A 2 -3.85 -5.45 23.43
N GLY A 3 -4.87 -5.47 22.56
CA GLY A 3 -4.89 -4.60 21.37
C GLY A 3 -4.84 -3.10 21.70
N THR A 4 -5.53 -2.68 22.75
CA THR A 4 -5.50 -1.28 23.23
C THR A 4 -4.10 -0.86 23.68
N ILE A 5 -3.40 -1.73 24.41
CA ILE A 5 -2.02 -1.48 24.87
C ILE A 5 -1.07 -1.39 23.67
N VAL A 6 -1.19 -2.31 22.71
CA VAL A 6 -0.36 -2.32 21.49
C VAL A 6 -0.58 -1.05 20.68
N VAL A 7 -1.83 -0.67 20.42
CA VAL A 7 -2.17 0.55 19.67
C VAL A 7 -1.68 1.80 20.41
N ALA A 8 -1.83 1.87 21.73
CA ALA A 8 -1.36 3.00 22.52
C ALA A 8 0.17 3.19 22.39
N ILE A 9 0.95 2.11 22.48
CA ILE A 9 2.41 2.15 22.30
C ILE A 9 2.77 2.59 20.87
N LEU A 10 2.13 2.03 19.86
CA LEU A 10 2.40 2.36 18.46
C LEU A 10 2.04 3.82 18.13
N MET A 11 0.86 4.28 18.54
CA MET A 11 0.42 5.67 18.32
C MET A 11 1.32 6.65 19.05
N PHE A 12 1.68 6.36 20.31
CA PHE A 12 2.58 7.22 21.06
C PHE A 12 3.95 7.34 20.38
N GLY A 13 4.54 6.22 19.95
CA GLY A 13 5.82 6.20 19.24
C GLY A 13 5.77 6.98 17.92
N MET A 14 4.73 6.78 17.11
CA MET A 14 4.50 7.51 15.85
C MET A 14 4.43 9.03 16.06
N HIS A 15 3.64 9.48 17.03
CA HIS A 15 3.45 10.91 17.28
C HIS A 15 4.72 11.55 17.85
N LEU A 16 5.42 10.85 18.74
CA LEU A 16 6.68 11.35 19.30
C LEU A 16 7.77 11.43 18.23
N ALA A 17 7.89 10.44 17.35
CA ALA A 17 8.82 10.46 16.23
C ALA A 17 8.53 11.63 15.26
N GLY A 18 7.26 11.93 14.99
CA GLY A 18 6.86 13.10 14.21
C GLY A 18 7.20 14.43 14.91
N ALA A 19 6.85 14.56 16.20
CA ALA A 19 7.09 15.77 16.99
C ALA A 19 8.59 16.08 17.17
N LEU A 20 9.39 15.07 17.55
CA LEU A 20 10.85 15.21 17.66
C LEU A 20 11.51 15.35 16.28
N GLY A 21 10.87 14.81 15.25
CA GLY A 21 11.31 14.93 13.86
C GLY A 21 11.50 16.37 13.39
N ARG A 22 10.57 17.24 13.81
CA ARG A 22 10.62 18.68 13.49
C ARG A 22 11.82 19.40 14.10
N ALA A 23 12.33 18.91 15.24
CA ALA A 23 13.54 19.46 15.86
C ALA A 23 14.82 19.10 15.08
N VAL A 24 14.82 17.96 14.37
CA VAL A 24 15.96 17.49 13.56
C VAL A 24 15.87 17.97 12.11
N ILE A 25 14.66 18.23 11.62
CA ILE A 25 14.37 18.70 10.26
C ILE A 25 13.37 19.87 10.33
N PRO A 26 13.84 21.10 10.61
CA PRO A 26 12.96 22.27 10.79
C PRO A 26 12.28 22.75 9.50
N ASP A 27 12.88 22.54 8.33
CA ASP A 27 12.39 23.06 7.02
C ASP A 27 11.55 22.06 6.21
N LEU A 28 10.88 21.10 6.84
CA LEU A 28 10.14 20.10 6.10
C LEU A 28 8.80 20.67 5.56
N THR A 29 8.71 20.85 4.24
CA THR A 29 7.53 21.37 3.54
C THR A 29 6.43 20.33 3.34
N VAL A 30 6.78 19.04 3.29
CA VAL A 30 5.83 17.92 3.09
C VAL A 30 5.84 17.01 4.34
N PRO A 31 4.77 17.02 5.15
CA PRO A 31 4.70 16.23 6.40
C PRO A 31 4.88 14.72 6.21
N ASP A 32 4.46 14.18 5.06
CA ASP A 32 4.55 12.75 4.78
C ASP A 32 5.99 12.24 4.66
N LEU A 33 6.94 13.15 4.40
CA LEU A 33 8.36 12.83 4.25
C LEU A 33 9.11 12.83 5.59
N VAL A 34 8.48 13.18 6.71
CA VAL A 34 9.15 13.29 8.03
C VAL A 34 9.85 11.99 8.38
N ILE A 35 9.13 10.87 8.35
CA ILE A 35 9.66 9.56 8.74
C ILE A 35 10.82 9.11 7.83
N PRO A 36 10.69 9.06 6.50
CA PRO A 36 11.78 8.60 5.66
C PRO A 36 13.02 9.51 5.76
N THR A 37 12.85 10.83 5.82
CA THR A 37 13.99 11.75 5.94
C THR A 37 14.70 11.62 7.29
N LEU A 38 13.97 11.41 8.39
CA LEU A 38 14.59 11.15 9.70
C LEU A 38 15.39 9.86 9.72
N MET A 39 14.87 8.80 9.12
CA MET A 39 15.54 7.51 9.14
C MET A 39 16.88 7.56 8.41
N VAL A 40 16.93 8.19 7.24
CA VAL A 40 18.18 8.35 6.49
C VAL A 40 19.20 9.24 7.23
N LYS A 41 18.73 10.21 8.01
CA LYS A 41 19.60 11.17 8.72
C LYS A 41 20.12 10.63 10.06
N VAL A 42 19.35 9.78 10.75
CA VAL A 42 19.65 9.32 12.12
C VAL A 42 20.21 7.90 12.14
N LEU A 43 19.78 7.01 11.24
CA LEU A 43 20.23 5.62 11.23
C LEU A 43 21.44 5.42 10.31
N PRO A 44 22.28 4.41 10.58
CA PRO A 44 23.33 4.00 9.64
C PRO A 44 22.69 3.47 8.34
N PRO A 45 23.38 3.60 7.18
CA PRO A 45 22.79 3.35 5.86
C PRO A 45 22.13 1.97 5.71
N PHE A 46 22.73 0.94 6.29
CA PHE A 46 22.20 -0.42 6.25
C PHE A 46 20.87 -0.55 7.02
N ALA A 47 20.80 0.02 8.23
CA ALA A 47 19.59 -0.03 9.05
C ALA A 47 18.48 0.86 8.48
N ALA A 48 18.82 2.03 7.94
CA ALA A 48 17.88 2.89 7.24
C ALA A 48 17.25 2.18 6.03
N GLY A 49 18.04 1.46 5.24
CA GLY A 49 17.55 0.67 4.10
C GLY A 49 16.57 -0.42 4.52
N ILE A 50 16.90 -1.22 5.55
CA ILE A 50 16.01 -2.27 6.07
C ILE A 50 14.71 -1.65 6.61
N PHE A 51 14.82 -0.55 7.36
CA PHE A 51 13.65 0.12 7.92
C PHE A 51 12.71 0.63 6.83
N LEU A 52 13.23 1.28 5.78
CA LEU A 52 12.43 1.78 4.66
C LEU A 52 11.85 0.66 3.79
N ALA A 53 12.50 -0.50 3.73
CA ALA A 53 11.97 -1.67 3.04
C ALA A 53 10.70 -2.23 3.72
N ALA A 54 10.57 -2.12 5.04
CA ALA A 54 9.41 -2.63 5.78
C ALA A 54 8.06 -2.01 5.36
N PRO A 55 7.87 -0.68 5.34
CA PRO A 55 6.62 -0.08 4.86
C PRO A 55 6.39 -0.33 3.36
N MET A 56 7.45 -0.37 2.54
CA MET A 56 7.34 -0.70 1.12
C MET A 56 6.81 -2.13 0.92
N ALA A 57 7.33 -3.10 1.68
CA ALA A 57 6.86 -4.47 1.66
C ALA A 57 5.40 -4.58 2.14
N ALA A 58 5.03 -3.85 3.19
CA ALA A 58 3.65 -3.81 3.69
C ALA A 58 2.68 -3.25 2.63
N ILE A 59 3.04 -2.14 1.97
CA ILE A 59 2.25 -1.54 0.89
C ILE A 59 2.11 -2.52 -0.29
N MET A 60 3.21 -3.14 -0.72
CA MET A 60 3.18 -4.10 -1.82
C MET A 60 2.29 -5.32 -1.50
N SER A 61 2.29 -5.79 -0.25
CA SER A 61 1.41 -6.89 0.18
C SER A 61 -0.08 -6.48 0.13
N THR A 62 -0.38 -5.24 0.49
CA THR A 62 -1.73 -4.69 0.49
C THR A 62 -2.24 -4.51 -0.93
N ILE A 63 -1.41 -3.92 -1.81
CA ILE A 63 -1.74 -3.75 -3.23
C ILE A 63 -2.00 -5.10 -3.89
N ASN A 64 -1.16 -6.10 -3.64
CA ASN A 64 -1.34 -7.43 -4.21
C ASN A 64 -2.66 -8.07 -3.75
N ALA A 65 -2.97 -7.99 -2.46
CA ALA A 65 -4.23 -8.51 -1.92
C ALA A 65 -5.45 -7.81 -2.53
N GLN A 66 -5.41 -6.48 -2.62
CA GLN A 66 -6.50 -5.68 -3.20
C GLN A 66 -6.70 -5.97 -4.70
N LEU A 67 -5.62 -6.01 -5.49
CA LEU A 67 -5.69 -6.34 -6.92
C LEU A 67 -6.24 -7.75 -7.16
N LEU A 68 -5.79 -8.72 -6.36
CA LEU A 68 -6.28 -10.10 -6.45
C LEU A 68 -7.77 -10.18 -6.09
N GLN A 69 -8.18 -9.50 -5.01
CA GLN A 69 -9.57 -9.45 -4.58
C GLN A 69 -10.46 -8.78 -5.63
N SER A 70 -10.07 -7.63 -6.18
CA SER A 70 -10.82 -6.94 -7.23
C SER A 70 -10.95 -7.80 -8.50
N SER A 71 -9.87 -8.45 -8.94
CA SER A 71 -9.91 -9.37 -10.09
C SER A 71 -10.83 -10.56 -9.83
N ALA A 72 -10.77 -11.15 -8.63
CA ALA A 72 -11.64 -12.26 -8.24
C ALA A 72 -13.11 -11.85 -8.22
N THR A 73 -13.45 -10.68 -7.67
CA THR A 73 -14.81 -10.13 -7.67
C THR A 73 -15.33 -9.93 -9.10
N ILE A 74 -14.54 -9.35 -10.00
CA ILE A 74 -14.97 -9.16 -11.39
C ILE A 74 -15.20 -10.50 -12.10
N ILE A 75 -14.39 -11.52 -11.82
CA ILE A 75 -14.54 -12.82 -12.49
C ILE A 75 -15.66 -13.65 -11.89
N LYS A 76 -15.71 -13.77 -10.56
CA LYS A 76 -16.65 -14.65 -9.88
C LYS A 76 -18.03 -14.01 -9.78
N ASP A 77 -18.07 -12.73 -9.38
CA ASP A 77 -19.34 -12.07 -9.05
C ASP A 77 -19.99 -11.45 -10.29
N LEU A 78 -19.21 -11.03 -11.29
CA LEU A 78 -19.76 -10.47 -12.54
C LEU A 78 -19.73 -11.49 -13.69
N TYR A 79 -18.57 -12.07 -14.02
CA TYR A 79 -18.46 -12.92 -15.22
C TYR A 79 -19.12 -14.30 -15.06
N LEU A 80 -18.82 -15.03 -13.97
CA LEU A 80 -19.39 -16.36 -13.73
C LEU A 80 -20.87 -16.30 -13.33
N ASN A 81 -21.30 -15.26 -12.63
CA ASN A 81 -22.71 -15.02 -12.35
C ASN A 81 -23.53 -14.79 -13.64
N TRP A 82 -22.96 -14.13 -14.65
CA TRP A 82 -23.65 -13.89 -15.93
C TRP A 82 -23.53 -15.07 -16.92
N ARG A 83 -22.43 -15.82 -16.89
CA ARG A 83 -22.16 -16.97 -17.79
C ARG A 83 -21.70 -18.19 -16.98
N PRO A 84 -22.60 -18.86 -16.24
CA PRO A 84 -22.24 -20.00 -15.39
C PRO A 84 -21.62 -21.17 -16.16
N ASP A 85 -21.99 -21.35 -17.43
CA ASP A 85 -21.48 -22.42 -18.31
C ASP A 85 -19.97 -22.34 -18.59
N GLN A 86 -19.32 -21.22 -18.29
CA GLN A 86 -17.88 -21.04 -18.52
C GLN A 86 -17.01 -21.33 -17.30
N ALA A 87 -17.60 -21.76 -16.18
CA ALA A 87 -16.88 -22.17 -14.97
C ALA A 87 -15.87 -23.30 -15.22
N THR A 88 -16.14 -24.17 -16.19
CA THR A 88 -15.32 -25.37 -16.49
C THR A 88 -14.00 -25.03 -17.20
N ASN A 89 -13.84 -23.81 -17.74
CA ASN A 89 -12.69 -23.46 -18.57
C ASN A 89 -11.63 -22.65 -17.80
N GLU A 90 -10.95 -23.32 -16.86
CA GLU A 90 -9.94 -22.72 -15.96
C GLU A 90 -8.84 -21.94 -16.69
N LYS A 91 -8.38 -22.42 -17.85
CA LYS A 91 -7.34 -21.74 -18.65
C LYS A 91 -7.81 -20.38 -19.19
N ARG A 92 -9.10 -20.25 -19.51
CA ARG A 92 -9.69 -18.98 -19.97
C ARG A 92 -9.89 -18.06 -18.79
N LEU A 93 -10.40 -18.59 -17.67
CA LEU A 93 -10.63 -17.86 -16.44
C LEU A 93 -9.34 -17.25 -15.86
N LYS A 94 -8.25 -18.02 -15.87
CA LYS A 94 -6.92 -17.55 -15.44
C LYS A 94 -6.36 -16.45 -16.33
N ARG A 95 -6.51 -16.57 -17.66
CA ARG A 95 -6.07 -15.52 -18.61
C ARG A 95 -6.89 -14.24 -18.46
N MET A 96 -8.20 -14.37 -18.23
CA MET A 96 -9.06 -13.22 -17.94
C MET A 96 -8.67 -12.56 -16.63
N SER A 97 -8.39 -13.34 -15.58
CA SER A 97 -7.91 -12.82 -14.30
C SER A 97 -6.64 -12.02 -14.43
N ALA A 98 -5.64 -12.59 -15.12
CA ALA A 98 -4.39 -11.89 -15.38
C ALA A 98 -4.62 -10.61 -16.21
N GLY A 99 -5.50 -10.65 -17.21
CA GLY A 99 -5.85 -9.48 -18.01
C GLY A 99 -6.53 -8.37 -17.21
N ILE A 100 -7.48 -8.72 -16.34
CA ILE A 100 -8.17 -7.76 -15.46
C ILE A 100 -7.19 -7.16 -14.45
N THR A 101 -6.37 -7.99 -13.81
CA THR A 101 -5.34 -7.52 -12.87
C THR A 101 -4.34 -6.59 -13.56
N LEU A 102 -3.91 -6.91 -14.78
CA LEU A 102 -3.01 -6.06 -15.56
C LEU A 102 -3.68 -4.73 -15.93
N LEU A 103 -4.95 -4.75 -16.34
CA LEU A 103 -5.72 -3.54 -16.67
C LEU A 103 -5.90 -2.65 -15.44
N LEU A 104 -6.28 -3.22 -14.29
CA LEU A 104 -6.38 -2.50 -13.01
C LEU A 104 -5.03 -1.92 -12.60
N GLY A 105 -3.94 -2.68 -12.74
CA GLY A 105 -2.58 -2.20 -12.47
C GLY A 105 -2.20 -1.00 -13.34
N VAL A 106 -2.49 -1.04 -14.65
CA VAL A 106 -2.25 0.09 -15.55
C VAL A 106 -3.09 1.31 -15.17
N LEU A 107 -4.37 1.13 -14.83
CA LEU A 107 -5.23 2.22 -14.37
C LEU A 107 -4.70 2.87 -13.09
N LEU A 108 -4.21 2.07 -12.12
CA LEU A 108 -3.59 2.58 -10.90
C LEU A 108 -2.32 3.39 -11.20
N LEU A 109 -1.47 2.93 -12.12
CA LEU A 109 -0.28 3.66 -12.54
C LEU A 109 -0.63 4.98 -13.22
N LEU A 110 -1.65 4.98 -14.07
CA LEU A 110 -2.14 6.21 -14.72
C LEU A 110 -2.71 7.20 -13.70
N ALA A 111 -3.48 6.72 -12.72
CA ALA A 111 -4.01 7.56 -11.65
C ALA A 111 -2.89 8.12 -10.75
N ALA A 112 -1.87 7.32 -10.46
CA ALA A 112 -0.71 7.73 -9.68
C ALA A 112 0.19 8.76 -10.38
N TRP A 113 0.07 8.93 -11.71
CA TRP A 113 0.85 9.91 -12.47
C TRP A 113 0.44 11.36 -12.17
N ARG A 114 -0.81 11.57 -11.76
CA ARG A 114 -1.35 12.87 -11.31
C ARG A 114 -1.96 12.68 -9.93
N PRO A 115 -1.14 12.48 -8.88
CA PRO A 115 -1.68 12.36 -7.55
C PRO A 115 -2.45 13.66 -7.25
N PRO A 116 -3.72 13.59 -6.81
CA PRO A 116 -4.43 14.78 -6.40
C PRO A 116 -3.64 15.46 -5.27
N GLU A 117 -3.49 16.79 -5.35
CA GLU A 117 -2.97 17.55 -4.22
C GLU A 117 -3.89 17.30 -3.02
N MET A 118 -3.28 17.01 -1.87
CA MET A 118 -3.91 16.44 -0.69
C MET A 118 -5.33 16.95 -0.42
N ILE A 119 -6.27 16.01 -0.28
CA ILE A 119 -7.52 16.29 0.45
C ILE A 119 -7.12 16.31 1.92
N ILE A 120 -7.00 17.52 2.47
CA ILE A 120 -6.77 17.79 3.89
C ILE A 120 -7.80 17.05 4.74
#